data_AF-A0A531B670-F1
#
_entry.id   AF-A0A531B670-F1
#
_cell.length_a   1.000
_cell.length_b   1.000
_cell.length_c   1.000
_cell.angle_alpha   90.00
_cell.angle_beta   90.00
_cell.angle_gamma   90.00
#
_symmetry.space_group_name_H-M   'P 1'
#
loop_
_entity.id
_entity.type
_entity.pdbx_description
1 polymer ?
#
loop_
_entity_poly.entity_id
_entity_poly.type
_entity_poly.pdbx_seq_one_letter_code
_entity_poly.pdbx_strand_id
1 'polypeptide(L)'
;MHAGWTEGAGDADFDLLVAAYEAGVSHGQNDFGVFLPGRKIAGYHALFQCYPEIVTRYDLIALIDDDIETTKLDLNRLFAIGRRYKLDLFQPALSWDSYFSYAATLVSGKRYVLRYTNTVEMMCPVFSARSLQTALNLFGLGYETGIDLLWTRLTDMPWLRYAIVDDVVVRHTRPVGTTKSLQGFAANENYDVQIDAVLKRFGAAFRGFVTYAAVDRRGQLIRSRFLIGLNSLSLWRALSKTPLRWPQFMRRATDYTRHCWLRPVNLQRIDVDGVIKSGHQPQRVDRRIRQR
;
A
#
# COMPACT_ATOMS: atom_id res chain seq x y z
N MET A 1 7.98 5.84 13.74
CA MET A 1 8.73 6.06 12.48
C MET A 1 10.18 5.70 12.71
N HIS A 2 10.84 5.08 11.72
CA HIS A 2 12.25 4.70 11.79
C HIS A 2 13.17 5.86 11.38
N ALA A 3 14.33 5.99 12.03
CA ALA A 3 15.27 7.10 11.80
C ALA A 3 15.82 7.18 10.36
N GLY A 4 15.93 6.05 9.66
CA GLY A 4 16.47 6.01 8.28
C GLY A 4 15.66 6.80 7.24
N TRP A 5 14.44 7.21 7.57
CA TRP A 5 13.61 8.06 6.71
C TRP A 5 14.15 9.49 6.57
N THR A 6 14.96 9.95 7.53
CA THR A 6 15.51 11.31 7.57
C THR A 6 17.02 11.31 7.75
N GLU A 7 17.55 10.33 8.48
CA GLU A 7 18.98 10.16 8.74
C GLU A 7 19.69 9.36 7.64
N GLY A 8 21.02 9.44 7.62
CA GLY A 8 21.87 8.73 6.66
C GLY A 8 22.32 9.58 5.47
N ALA A 9 23.18 8.98 4.64
CA ALA A 9 23.86 9.63 3.52
C ALA A 9 22.90 9.95 2.36
N GLY A 10 23.16 11.09 1.69
CA GLY A 10 22.37 11.57 0.56
C GLY A 10 21.15 12.41 0.97
N ASP A 11 20.62 13.11 -0.03
CA ASP A 11 19.51 14.03 0.13
C ASP A 11 18.16 13.35 -0.17
N ALA A 12 17.09 13.82 0.48
CA ALA A 12 15.74 13.42 0.15
C ALA A 12 15.23 14.23 -1.04
N ASP A 13 14.72 13.56 -2.07
CA ASP A 13 14.08 14.21 -3.23
C ASP A 13 12.55 14.27 -3.04
N PHE A 14 12.10 14.28 -1.78
CA PHE A 14 10.70 14.26 -1.36
C PHE A 14 10.52 15.06 -0.08
N ASP A 15 9.32 15.56 0.11
CA ASP A 15 8.89 16.18 1.37
C ASP A 15 8.27 15.13 2.29
N LEU A 16 8.55 15.23 3.60
CA LEU A 16 8.04 14.32 4.62
C LEU A 16 7.01 15.01 5.51
N LEU A 17 5.82 14.42 5.58
CA LEU A 17 4.78 14.79 6.54
C LEU A 17 4.57 13.64 7.53
N VAL A 18 4.73 13.93 8.82
CA VAL A 18 4.49 12.98 9.90
C VAL A 18 3.09 13.20 10.47
N ALA A 19 2.18 12.29 10.15
CA ALA A 19 0.83 12.23 10.69
C ALA A 19 0.81 11.44 12.00
N ALA A 20 0.92 12.12 13.14
CA ALA A 20 1.00 11.47 14.45
C ALA A 20 -0.40 11.21 15.07
N TYR A 21 -0.58 10.03 15.67
CA TYR A 21 -1.76 9.69 16.46
C TYR A 21 -1.73 10.27 17.88
N GLU A 22 -0.56 10.69 18.34
CA GLU A 22 -0.32 11.24 19.68
C GLU A 22 0.03 12.73 19.58
N ALA A 23 -0.52 13.52 20.51
CA ALA A 23 -0.26 14.95 20.55
C ALA A 23 1.15 15.21 21.11
N GLY A 24 1.85 16.22 20.58
CA GLY A 24 3.15 16.65 21.10
C GLY A 24 4.34 15.80 20.68
N VAL A 25 4.19 14.94 19.65
CA VAL A 25 5.33 14.24 19.05
C VAL A 25 6.30 15.26 18.44
N SER A 26 7.54 15.25 18.91
CA SER A 26 8.62 16.08 18.36
C SER A 26 8.94 15.65 16.93
N HIS A 27 8.95 16.58 16.00
CA HIS A 27 9.32 16.34 14.61
C HIS A 27 10.75 16.81 14.35
N GLY A 28 11.44 16.20 13.38
CA GLY A 28 12.75 16.68 12.95
C GLY A 28 12.67 18.12 12.43
N GLN A 29 13.80 18.84 12.41
CA GLN A 29 13.84 20.26 12.04
C GLN A 29 13.28 20.57 10.64
N ASN A 30 13.21 19.58 9.74
CA ASN A 30 12.71 19.72 8.36
C ASN A 30 11.42 18.93 8.08
N ASP A 31 10.78 18.37 9.10
CA ASP A 31 9.59 17.52 8.94
C ASP A 31 8.31 18.33 9.19
N PHE A 32 7.30 18.19 8.33
CA PHE A 32 5.98 18.76 8.60
C PHE A 32 5.20 17.84 9.52
N GLY A 33 4.92 18.30 10.74
CA GLY A 33 4.11 17.58 11.71
C GLY A 33 2.63 17.91 11.62
N VAL A 34 1.77 16.90 11.54
CA VAL A 34 0.31 17.06 11.74
C VAL A 34 -0.17 16.02 12.73
N PHE A 35 -0.91 16.48 13.75
CA PHE A 35 -1.62 15.59 14.66
C PHE A 35 -2.96 15.19 14.05
N LEU A 36 -3.19 13.88 13.88
CA LEU A 36 -4.43 13.29 13.36
C LEU A 36 -4.92 12.21 14.32
N PRO A 37 -5.80 12.56 15.28
CA PRO A 37 -6.37 11.57 16.17
C PRO A 37 -7.36 10.68 15.43
N GLY A 38 -7.50 9.44 15.89
CA GLY A 38 -8.48 8.49 15.37
C GLY A 38 -7.85 7.33 14.61
N ARG A 39 -8.57 6.81 13.62
CA ARG A 39 -8.18 5.63 12.85
C ARG A 39 -7.42 6.01 11.58
N LYS A 40 -6.67 5.08 11.00
CA LYS A 40 -5.73 5.35 9.90
C LYS A 40 -6.41 5.95 8.67
N ILE A 41 -7.45 5.29 8.15
CA ILE A 41 -8.10 5.70 6.91
C ILE A 41 -8.96 6.94 7.12
N ALA A 42 -9.68 7.00 8.24
CA ALA A 42 -10.36 8.23 8.66
C ALA A 42 -9.37 9.42 8.79
N GLY A 43 -8.19 9.18 9.35
CA GLY A 43 -7.11 10.16 9.47
C GLY A 43 -6.61 10.63 8.11
N TYR A 44 -6.37 9.72 7.15
CA TYR A 44 -6.03 10.10 5.78
C TYR A 44 -7.14 10.94 5.14
N HIS A 45 -8.41 10.55 5.27
CA HIS A 45 -9.52 11.35 4.74
C HIS A 45 -9.51 12.78 5.32
N ALA A 46 -9.36 12.92 6.64
CA ALA A 46 -9.28 14.22 7.30
C ALA A 46 -8.06 15.05 6.83
N LEU A 47 -6.89 14.41 6.67
CA LEU A 47 -5.68 15.06 6.17
C LEU A 47 -5.92 15.71 4.80
N PHE A 48 -6.44 14.95 3.84
CA PHE A 48 -6.65 15.45 2.48
C PHE A 48 -7.84 16.42 2.36
N GLN A 49 -8.78 16.42 3.32
CA GLN A 49 -9.79 17.46 3.43
C GLN A 49 -9.20 18.79 3.97
N CYS A 50 -8.30 18.72 4.93
CA CYS A 50 -7.64 19.90 5.51
C CYS A 50 -6.62 20.53 4.56
N TYR A 51 -5.85 19.67 3.86
CA TYR A 51 -4.73 20.03 2.99
C TYR A 51 -4.94 19.50 1.55
N PRO A 52 -6.02 19.92 0.86
CA PRO A 52 -6.31 19.45 -0.50
C PRO A 52 -5.22 19.83 -1.50
N GLU A 53 -4.39 20.84 -1.21
CA GLU A 53 -3.27 21.23 -2.05
C GLU A 53 -2.21 20.13 -2.22
N ILE A 54 -2.11 19.17 -1.30
CA ILE A 54 -1.15 18.06 -1.41
C ILE A 54 -1.36 17.30 -2.71
N VAL A 55 -2.60 16.95 -3.06
CA VAL A 55 -2.91 16.22 -4.30
C VAL A 55 -2.80 17.07 -5.56
N THR A 56 -2.50 18.37 -5.44
CA THR A 56 -2.25 19.27 -6.56
C THR A 56 -0.78 19.68 -6.71
N ARG A 57 0.00 19.58 -5.63
CA ARG A 57 1.42 19.97 -5.58
C ARG A 57 2.38 18.82 -5.88
N TYR A 58 1.97 17.59 -5.57
CA TYR A 58 2.83 16.41 -5.72
C TYR A 58 2.30 15.48 -6.80
N ASP A 59 3.19 14.93 -7.61
CA ASP A 59 2.85 13.93 -8.63
C ASP A 59 2.60 12.54 -8.03
N LEU A 60 3.36 12.21 -6.98
CA LEU A 60 3.33 10.93 -6.27
C LEU A 60 3.24 11.18 -4.78
N ILE A 61 2.36 10.44 -4.09
CA ILE A 61 2.13 10.55 -2.65
C ILE A 61 2.25 9.17 -2.03
N ALA A 62 3.20 9.00 -1.11
CA ALA A 62 3.38 7.77 -0.35
C ALA A 62 2.64 7.85 0.99
N LEU A 63 1.84 6.84 1.31
CA LEU A 63 1.15 6.69 2.59
C LEU A 63 1.74 5.46 3.28
N ILE A 64 2.78 5.65 4.09
CA ILE A 64 3.58 4.54 4.63
C ILE A 64 3.40 4.45 6.14
N ASP A 65 3.22 3.23 6.65
CA ASP A 65 3.12 2.96 8.09
C ASP A 65 4.43 3.20 8.85
N ASP A 66 4.28 3.50 10.14
CA ASP A 66 5.38 3.91 11.03
C ASP A 66 6.38 2.78 11.33
N ASP A 67 5.99 1.53 11.07
CA ASP A 67 6.74 0.29 11.26
C ASP A 67 7.37 -0.26 9.97
N ILE A 68 7.43 0.57 8.92
CA ILE A 68 8.20 0.28 7.72
C ILE A 68 9.61 0.87 7.87
N GLU A 69 10.59 -0.02 8.00
CA GLU A 69 12.00 0.34 7.99
C GLU A 69 12.50 0.48 6.54
N THR A 70 13.01 1.66 6.22
CA THR A 70 13.54 2.04 4.90
C THR A 70 14.51 3.22 5.03
N THR A 71 15.06 3.67 3.91
CA THR A 71 15.99 4.81 3.82
C THR A 71 15.47 5.90 2.89
N LYS A 72 15.95 7.14 3.03
CA LYS A 72 15.71 8.22 2.06
C LYS A 72 16.03 7.80 0.62
N LEU A 73 17.16 7.13 0.41
CA LEU A 73 17.59 6.72 -0.93
C LEU A 73 16.68 5.65 -1.55
N ASP A 74 16.17 4.73 -0.72
CA ASP A 74 15.16 3.75 -1.15
C ASP A 74 13.87 4.45 -1.58
N LEU A 75 13.41 5.45 -0.83
CA LEU A 75 12.23 6.25 -1.18
C LEU A 75 12.44 7.08 -2.45
N ASN A 76 13.59 7.76 -2.61
CA ASN A 76 13.94 8.46 -3.86
C ASN A 76 13.88 7.48 -5.04
N ARG A 77 14.47 6.29 -4.89
CA ARG A 77 14.47 5.25 -5.92
C ARG A 77 13.07 4.76 -6.23
N LEU A 78 12.23 4.56 -5.22
CA LEU A 78 10.85 4.13 -5.34
C LEU A 78 10.04 5.14 -6.16
N PHE A 79 10.11 6.43 -5.83
CA PHE A 79 9.46 7.49 -6.60
C PHE A 79 9.99 7.59 -8.03
N ALA A 80 11.31 7.45 -8.23
CA ALA A 80 11.91 7.46 -9.56
C ALA A 80 11.40 6.30 -10.45
N ILE A 81 11.23 5.10 -9.87
CA ILE A 81 10.63 3.94 -10.57
C ILE A 81 9.15 4.21 -10.89
N GLY A 82 8.39 4.73 -9.92
CA GLY A 82 7.00 5.15 -10.11
C GLY A 82 6.81 6.07 -11.31
N ARG A 83 7.63 7.13 -11.39
CA ARG A 83 7.66 8.08 -12.52
C ARG A 83 8.05 7.39 -13.82
N ARG A 84 9.15 6.63 -13.83
CA ARG A 84 9.69 5.96 -15.03
C ARG A 84 8.67 5.02 -15.69
N TYR A 85 7.94 4.25 -14.89
CA TYR A 85 6.96 3.28 -15.40
C TYR A 85 5.53 3.82 -15.41
N LYS A 86 5.33 5.10 -15.07
CA LYS A 86 4.03 5.77 -15.04
C LYS A 86 2.99 4.98 -14.23
N LEU A 87 3.38 4.57 -13.03
CA LEU A 87 2.53 3.80 -12.12
C LEU A 87 1.50 4.72 -11.44
N ASP A 88 0.28 4.21 -11.27
CA ASP A 88 -0.81 4.91 -10.58
C ASP A 88 -0.94 4.48 -9.11
N LEU A 89 -0.56 3.25 -8.77
CA LEU A 89 -0.52 2.76 -7.39
C LEU A 89 0.49 1.62 -7.26
N PHE A 90 1.45 1.73 -6.36
CA PHE A 90 2.51 0.73 -6.20
C PHE A 90 3.05 0.72 -4.79
N GLN A 91 3.86 -0.27 -4.45
CA GLN A 91 4.59 -0.32 -3.18
C GLN A 91 5.97 -0.94 -3.38
N PRO A 92 6.94 -0.69 -2.49
CA PRO A 92 8.17 -1.45 -2.46
C PRO A 92 7.89 -2.92 -2.11
N ALA A 93 8.81 -3.81 -2.50
CA ALA A 93 8.77 -5.19 -2.04
C ALA A 93 9.19 -5.29 -0.58
N LEU A 94 8.67 -6.31 0.11
CA LEU A 94 9.05 -6.61 1.48
C LEU A 94 10.26 -7.55 1.51
N SER A 95 11.15 -7.31 2.46
CA SER A 95 12.26 -8.21 2.79
C SER A 95 11.74 -9.56 3.30
N TRP A 96 12.55 -10.61 3.20
CA TRP A 96 12.15 -11.96 3.62
C TRP A 96 11.93 -12.12 5.13
N ASP A 97 12.46 -11.20 5.94
CA ASP A 97 12.29 -11.11 7.40
C ASP A 97 11.17 -10.15 7.82
N SER A 98 10.38 -9.67 6.87
CA SER A 98 9.19 -8.85 7.15
C SER A 98 8.02 -9.69 7.67
N TYR A 99 7.17 -9.07 8.48
CA TYR A 99 5.79 -9.54 8.65
C TYR A 99 4.94 -9.15 7.43
N PHE A 100 4.04 -10.02 6.97
CA PHE A 100 3.23 -9.75 5.77
C PHE A 100 1.90 -10.51 5.80
N SER A 101 0.91 -10.08 5.01
CA SER A 101 -0.34 -10.82 4.81
C SER A 101 -0.27 -11.72 3.58
N TYR A 102 0.29 -11.21 2.48
CA TYR A 102 0.38 -11.91 1.20
C TYR A 102 1.83 -12.11 0.77
N ALA A 103 2.24 -13.35 0.47
CA ALA A 103 3.62 -13.62 0.00
C ALA A 103 3.95 -12.93 -1.34
N ALA A 104 2.94 -12.44 -2.05
CA ALA A 104 3.09 -11.65 -3.28
C ALA A 104 3.86 -10.34 -3.04
N THR A 105 3.82 -9.76 -1.84
CA THR A 105 4.55 -8.51 -1.53
C THR A 105 6.02 -8.74 -1.20
N LEU A 106 6.44 -9.98 -0.90
CA LEU A 106 7.85 -10.32 -0.70
C LEU A 106 8.67 -10.16 -1.97
N VAL A 107 9.93 -9.72 -1.82
CA VAL A 107 10.89 -9.59 -2.91
C VAL A 107 11.13 -10.92 -3.63
N SER A 108 11.01 -10.89 -4.96
CA SER A 108 11.21 -12.04 -5.85
C SER A 108 12.67 -12.23 -6.29
N GLY A 109 13.61 -12.06 -5.34
CA GLY A 109 15.05 -12.14 -5.57
C GLY A 109 15.57 -11.03 -6.52
N LYS A 110 16.59 -11.35 -7.33
CA LYS A 110 17.24 -10.38 -8.24
C LYS A 110 16.69 -10.40 -9.67
N ARG A 111 15.54 -11.02 -9.93
CA ARG A 111 15.04 -11.21 -11.31
C ARG A 111 14.36 -9.97 -11.89
N TYR A 112 13.55 -9.29 -11.08
CA TYR A 112 12.69 -8.21 -11.52
C TYR A 112 13.12 -6.85 -10.97
N VAL A 113 12.78 -5.80 -11.71
CA VAL A 113 12.71 -4.42 -11.21
C VAL A 113 11.36 -4.21 -10.54
N LEU A 114 10.28 -4.68 -11.18
CA LEU A 114 8.92 -4.62 -10.65
C LEU A 114 8.05 -5.73 -11.21
N ARG A 115 6.93 -5.97 -10.53
CA ARG A 115 5.89 -6.94 -10.85
C ARG A 115 4.55 -6.25 -10.90
N TYR A 116 3.89 -6.27 -12.06
CA TYR A 116 2.54 -5.74 -12.22
C TYR A 116 1.51 -6.68 -11.61
N THR A 117 0.65 -6.13 -10.76
CA THR A 117 -0.29 -6.88 -9.91
C THR A 117 -1.68 -6.26 -9.93
N ASN A 118 -2.69 -7.00 -9.51
CA ASN A 118 -4.05 -6.51 -9.31
C ASN A 118 -4.34 -6.05 -7.87
N THR A 119 -3.36 -6.02 -6.98
CA THR A 119 -3.54 -5.63 -5.57
C THR A 119 -2.27 -4.97 -5.05
N VAL A 120 -2.43 -3.95 -4.21
CA VAL A 120 -1.38 -3.27 -3.45
C VAL A 120 -1.90 -3.12 -2.02
N GLU A 121 -1.12 -3.53 -1.02
CA GLU A 121 -1.52 -3.51 0.38
C GLU A 121 -1.46 -2.08 0.94
N MET A 122 -2.33 -1.79 1.91
CA MET A 122 -2.44 -0.49 2.58
C MET A 122 -1.22 -0.04 3.39
N MET A 123 -0.24 -0.91 3.64
CA MET A 123 0.87 -0.64 4.57
C MET A 123 1.92 0.35 4.04
N CYS A 124 2.21 0.32 2.73
CA CYS A 124 3.18 1.22 2.11
C CYS A 124 2.83 1.60 0.66
N PRO A 125 1.56 1.94 0.35
CA PRO A 125 1.18 2.37 -0.99
C PRO A 125 1.77 3.73 -1.36
N VAL A 126 2.14 3.85 -2.62
CA VAL A 126 2.48 5.10 -3.32
C VAL A 126 1.49 5.28 -4.45
N PHE A 127 0.73 6.36 -4.39
CA PHE A 127 -0.26 6.72 -5.38
C PHE A 127 0.28 7.79 -6.33
N SER A 128 -0.16 7.78 -7.57
CA SER A 128 -0.21 9.02 -8.36
C SER A 128 -1.27 9.96 -7.81
N ALA A 129 -1.07 11.27 -7.93
CA ALA A 129 -2.01 12.27 -7.42
C ALA A 129 -3.44 12.03 -7.92
N ARG A 130 -3.57 11.72 -9.22
CA ARG A 130 -4.84 11.36 -9.85
C ARG A 130 -5.48 10.13 -9.23
N SER A 131 -4.70 9.06 -9.05
CA SER A 131 -5.17 7.80 -8.47
C SER A 131 -5.62 7.99 -7.02
N LEU A 132 -4.86 8.77 -6.24
CA LEU A 132 -5.21 9.11 -4.87
C LEU A 132 -6.53 9.89 -4.82
N GLN A 133 -6.72 10.91 -5.66
CA GLN A 133 -7.98 11.65 -5.70
C GLN A 133 -9.20 10.75 -5.91
N THR A 134 -9.10 9.73 -6.77
CA THR A 134 -10.18 8.74 -6.93
C THR A 134 -10.32 7.83 -5.71
N ALA A 135 -9.22 7.43 -5.07
CA ALA A 135 -9.23 6.61 -3.86
C ALA A 135 -9.78 7.34 -2.62
N LEU A 136 -9.62 8.67 -2.52
CA LEU A 136 -10.10 9.46 -1.38
C LEU A 136 -11.62 9.36 -1.18
N ASN A 137 -12.37 9.18 -2.26
CA ASN A 137 -13.82 8.91 -2.24
C ASN A 137 -14.18 7.67 -1.41
N LEU A 138 -13.27 6.70 -1.31
CA LEU A 138 -13.44 5.52 -0.48
C LEU A 138 -13.09 5.77 0.98
N PHE A 139 -12.10 6.62 1.26
CA PHE A 139 -11.58 6.81 2.62
C PHE A 139 -12.64 7.42 3.56
N GLY A 140 -13.55 8.23 3.02
CA GLY A 140 -14.67 8.81 3.76
C GLY A 140 -15.79 7.83 4.16
N LEU A 141 -15.71 6.55 3.75
CA LEU A 141 -16.77 5.57 3.99
C LEU A 141 -16.66 4.84 5.34
N GLY A 142 -15.61 5.10 6.12
CA GLY A 142 -15.43 4.56 7.48
C GLY A 142 -14.85 3.16 7.56
N TYR A 143 -14.28 2.64 6.47
CA TYR A 143 -13.61 1.32 6.44
C TYR A 143 -12.12 1.43 6.73
N GLU A 144 -11.62 0.57 7.61
CA GLU A 144 -10.22 0.54 8.05
C GLU A 144 -9.47 -0.73 7.60
N THR A 145 -10.13 -1.60 6.84
CA THR A 145 -9.54 -2.78 6.20
C THR A 145 -10.28 -3.12 4.91
N GLY A 146 -9.63 -3.86 4.01
CA GLY A 146 -10.23 -4.40 2.78
C GLY A 146 -10.51 -3.37 1.68
N ILE A 147 -10.51 -2.09 2.00
CA ILE A 147 -10.70 -0.99 1.05
C ILE A 147 -9.56 -0.90 0.03
N ASP A 148 -8.35 -1.32 0.43
CA ASP A 148 -7.17 -1.41 -0.42
C ASP A 148 -7.30 -2.42 -1.56
N LEU A 149 -8.11 -3.47 -1.35
CA LEU A 149 -8.44 -4.45 -2.39
C LEU A 149 -9.29 -3.87 -3.54
N LEU A 150 -9.78 -2.63 -3.39
CA LEU A 150 -10.56 -1.93 -4.41
C LEU A 150 -9.73 -0.94 -5.23
N TRP A 151 -8.59 -0.47 -4.72
CA TRP A 151 -7.87 0.68 -5.29
C TRP A 151 -7.37 0.47 -6.72
N THR A 152 -7.06 -0.78 -7.10
CA THR A 152 -6.64 -1.15 -8.46
C THR A 152 -7.80 -1.25 -9.46
N ARG A 153 -9.02 -0.94 -9.03
CA ARG A 153 -10.26 -1.10 -9.81
C ARG A 153 -11.03 0.21 -9.96
N LEU A 154 -10.38 1.34 -9.73
CA LEU A 154 -11.01 2.67 -9.74
C LEU A 154 -10.91 3.39 -11.09
N THR A 155 -10.25 2.78 -12.09
CA THR A 155 -10.00 3.38 -13.41
C THR A 155 -10.36 2.42 -14.54
N ASP A 156 -10.63 2.98 -15.72
CA ASP A 156 -10.90 2.22 -16.96
C ASP A 156 -9.63 1.65 -17.60
N MET A 157 -8.45 2.19 -17.24
CA MET A 157 -7.16 1.81 -17.83
C MET A 157 -6.20 1.20 -16.80
N PRO A 158 -6.52 0.05 -16.18
CA PRO A 158 -5.78 -0.49 -15.02
C PRO A 158 -4.49 -1.24 -15.38
N TRP A 159 -4.31 -1.58 -16.65
CA TRP A 159 -3.24 -2.48 -17.09
C TRP A 159 -1.87 -1.80 -17.06
N LEU A 160 -0.90 -2.46 -16.43
CA LEU A 160 0.48 -1.98 -16.26
C LEU A 160 0.59 -0.66 -15.49
N ARG A 161 -0.37 -0.39 -14.59
CA ARG A 161 -0.38 0.80 -13.74
C ARG A 161 -0.13 0.50 -12.26
N TYR A 162 -0.21 -0.77 -11.86
CA TYR A 162 -0.09 -1.18 -10.46
C TYR A 162 1.01 -2.21 -10.26
N ALA A 163 1.87 -2.01 -9.26
CA ALA A 163 3.06 -2.83 -9.12
C ALA A 163 3.57 -3.04 -7.69
N ILE A 164 4.27 -4.16 -7.50
CA ILE A 164 5.26 -4.34 -6.44
C ILE A 164 6.65 -4.07 -7.03
N VAL A 165 7.41 -3.15 -6.43
CA VAL A 165 8.73 -2.76 -6.92
C VAL A 165 9.80 -3.60 -6.21
N ASP A 166 10.37 -4.60 -6.89
CA ASP A 166 11.41 -5.49 -6.34
C ASP A 166 12.80 -4.84 -6.28
N ASP A 167 13.03 -3.73 -6.99
CA ASP A 167 14.30 -3.00 -6.93
C ASP A 167 14.47 -2.18 -5.64
N VAL A 168 13.38 -1.95 -4.91
CA VAL A 168 13.37 -1.30 -3.60
C VAL A 168 12.78 -2.26 -2.59
N VAL A 169 13.54 -2.57 -1.53
CA VAL A 169 13.13 -3.56 -0.53
C VAL A 169 13.09 -2.89 0.84
N VAL A 170 11.95 -2.98 1.50
CA VAL A 170 11.73 -2.43 2.85
C VAL A 170 11.40 -3.54 3.84
N ARG A 171 11.56 -3.28 5.13
CA ARG A 171 11.22 -4.26 6.18
C ARG A 171 10.00 -3.81 6.98
N HIS A 172 8.97 -4.65 7.04
CA HIS A 172 7.84 -4.42 7.94
C HIS A 172 8.12 -5.07 9.29
N THR A 173 8.29 -4.24 10.32
CA THR A 173 8.92 -4.63 11.58
C THR A 173 7.96 -5.15 12.64
N ARG A 174 6.65 -4.98 12.44
CA ARG A 174 5.61 -5.31 13.42
C ARG A 174 4.70 -6.44 12.92
N PRO A 175 4.24 -7.35 13.79
CA PRO A 175 3.28 -8.38 13.39
C PRO A 175 1.97 -7.79 12.86
N VAL A 176 1.44 -8.40 11.79
CA VAL A 176 0.13 -8.01 11.23
C VAL A 176 -0.97 -8.25 12.26
N GLY A 177 -1.81 -7.23 12.48
CA GLY A 177 -3.01 -7.34 13.32
C GLY A 177 -2.82 -6.93 14.79
N THR A 178 -1.66 -6.40 15.18
CA THR A 178 -1.45 -5.90 16.56
C THR A 178 -2.24 -4.63 16.88
N THR A 179 -2.74 -3.92 15.86
CA THR A 179 -3.48 -2.65 15.98
C THR A 179 -4.99 -2.80 15.73
N LYS A 180 -5.53 -4.03 15.72
CA LYS A 180 -6.96 -4.31 15.50
C LYS A 180 -7.89 -3.46 16.37
N SER A 181 -7.61 -3.34 17.67
CA SER A 181 -8.43 -2.56 18.59
C SER A 181 -8.46 -1.07 18.21
N LEU A 182 -7.31 -0.51 17.83
CA LEU A 182 -7.18 0.87 17.35
C LEU A 182 -7.94 1.10 16.03
N GLN A 183 -8.01 0.07 15.19
CA GLN A 183 -8.78 0.06 13.94
C GLN A 183 -10.30 -0.13 14.16
N GLY A 184 -10.74 -0.31 15.41
CA GLY A 184 -12.15 -0.42 15.77
C GLY A 184 -12.75 -1.83 15.63
N PHE A 185 -11.91 -2.87 15.54
CA PHE A 185 -12.38 -4.25 15.54
C PHE A 185 -12.89 -4.66 16.93
N ALA A 186 -13.97 -5.45 16.97
CA ALA A 186 -14.36 -6.13 18.19
C ALA A 186 -13.29 -7.18 18.60
N ALA A 187 -13.22 -7.54 19.88
CA ALA A 187 -12.14 -8.36 20.45
C ALA A 187 -11.87 -9.69 19.72
N ASN A 188 -12.89 -10.27 19.06
CA ASN A 188 -12.81 -11.54 18.33
C ASN A 188 -13.17 -11.40 16.84
N GLU A 189 -13.22 -10.18 16.31
CA GLU A 189 -13.60 -9.96 14.92
C GLU A 189 -12.45 -10.32 13.96
N ASN A 190 -12.78 -11.12 12.95
CA ASN A 190 -11.86 -11.49 11.88
C ASN A 190 -11.85 -10.41 10.80
N TYR A 191 -10.65 -10.14 10.24
CA TYR A 191 -10.49 -9.20 9.12
C TYR A 191 -11.41 -9.55 7.95
N ASP A 192 -11.61 -10.85 7.68
CA ASP A 192 -12.45 -11.36 6.60
C ASP A 192 -13.90 -10.83 6.67
N VAL A 193 -14.45 -10.59 7.88
CA VAL A 193 -15.82 -10.07 8.03
C VAL A 193 -15.94 -8.65 7.46
N GLN A 194 -14.99 -7.78 7.81
CA GLN A 194 -14.98 -6.40 7.30
C GLN A 194 -14.57 -6.35 5.83
N ILE A 195 -13.62 -7.19 5.40
CA ILE A 195 -13.23 -7.33 4.00
C ILE A 195 -14.45 -7.75 3.15
N ASP A 196 -15.19 -8.77 3.58
CA ASP A 196 -16.38 -9.25 2.87
C ASP A 196 -17.48 -8.19 2.84
N ALA A 197 -17.68 -7.44 3.93
CA ALA A 197 -18.64 -6.34 3.98
C ALA A 197 -18.30 -5.23 2.96
N VAL A 198 -17.04 -4.82 2.89
CA VAL A 198 -16.55 -3.83 1.91
C VAL A 198 -16.73 -4.35 0.49
N LEU A 199 -16.22 -5.55 0.19
CA LEU A 199 -16.29 -6.12 -1.15
C LEU A 199 -17.74 -6.28 -1.61
N LYS A 200 -18.62 -6.80 -0.75
CA LYS A 200 -20.05 -6.97 -1.03
C LYS A 200 -20.73 -5.63 -1.35
N ARG A 201 -20.41 -4.56 -0.61
CA ARG A 201 -20.98 -3.21 -0.86
C ARG A 201 -20.72 -2.72 -2.29
N PHE A 202 -19.57 -3.07 -2.87
CA PHE A 202 -19.17 -2.66 -4.20
C PHE A 202 -19.38 -3.75 -5.28
N GLY A 203 -20.13 -4.82 -4.97
CA GLY A 203 -20.31 -5.94 -5.90
C GLY A 203 -18.98 -6.60 -6.31
N ALA A 204 -17.96 -6.49 -5.45
CA ALA A 204 -16.61 -6.95 -5.65
C ALA A 204 -16.38 -8.30 -4.95
N ALA A 205 -15.31 -8.98 -5.34
CA ALA A 205 -14.83 -10.19 -4.67
C ALA A 205 -13.30 -10.26 -4.73
N PHE A 206 -12.66 -10.72 -3.67
CA PHE A 206 -11.23 -10.98 -3.68
C PHE A 206 -10.96 -12.28 -4.45
N ARG A 207 -10.22 -12.18 -5.55
CA ARG A 207 -9.90 -13.32 -6.43
C ARG A 207 -8.43 -13.75 -6.32
N GLY A 208 -7.77 -13.33 -5.25
CA GLY A 208 -6.35 -13.56 -5.01
C GLY A 208 -5.47 -12.40 -5.48
N PHE A 209 -4.28 -12.37 -4.91
CA PHE A 209 -3.21 -11.44 -5.25
C PHE A 209 -2.43 -12.00 -6.45
N VAL A 210 -2.70 -11.47 -7.64
CA VAL A 210 -2.22 -11.99 -8.92
C VAL A 210 -1.22 -11.04 -9.55
N THR A 211 0.03 -11.50 -9.64
CA THR A 211 1.03 -10.90 -10.53
C THR A 211 0.83 -11.40 -11.95
N TYR A 212 0.53 -10.50 -12.89
CA TYR A 212 0.21 -10.86 -14.27
C TYR A 212 1.27 -10.46 -15.29
N ALA A 213 2.16 -9.54 -14.94
CA ALA A 213 3.32 -9.18 -15.74
C ALA A 213 4.47 -8.71 -14.84
N ALA A 214 5.68 -8.61 -15.37
CA ALA A 214 6.84 -8.09 -14.64
C ALA A 214 7.82 -7.43 -15.61
N VAL A 215 8.67 -6.54 -15.10
CA VAL A 215 9.81 -5.99 -15.84
C VAL A 215 11.08 -6.58 -15.24
N ASP A 216 11.89 -7.24 -16.05
CA ASP A 216 13.17 -7.78 -15.58
C ASP A 216 14.24 -6.68 -15.42
N ARG A 217 15.40 -7.03 -14.85
CA ARG A 217 16.51 -6.08 -14.68
C ARG A 217 17.17 -5.62 -15.98
N ARG A 218 16.81 -6.20 -17.13
CA ARG A 218 17.21 -5.74 -18.48
C ARG A 218 16.17 -4.78 -19.08
N GLY A 219 15.07 -4.51 -18.38
CA GLY A 219 13.97 -3.66 -18.85
C GLY A 219 12.97 -4.38 -19.74
N GLN A 220 13.02 -5.71 -19.86
CA GLN A 220 12.12 -6.48 -20.71
C GLN A 220 10.81 -6.80 -19.98
N LEU A 221 9.70 -6.64 -20.69
CA LEU A 221 8.37 -6.95 -20.18
C LEU A 221 8.06 -8.44 -20.34
N ILE A 222 7.87 -9.12 -19.21
CA ILE A 222 7.49 -10.52 -19.12
C ILE A 222 5.99 -10.60 -18.83
N ARG A 223 5.21 -11.18 -19.76
CA ARG A 223 3.76 -11.42 -19.59
C ARG A 223 3.42 -12.88 -19.28
N SER A 224 4.41 -13.77 -19.28
CA SER A 224 4.19 -15.18 -18.98
C SER A 224 3.94 -15.40 -17.50
N ARG A 225 2.68 -15.57 -17.14
CA ARG A 225 2.23 -15.93 -15.79
C ARG A 225 2.83 -17.23 -15.30
N PHE A 226 3.07 -18.19 -16.20
CA PHE A 226 3.76 -19.43 -15.87
C PHE A 226 5.18 -19.16 -15.35
N LEU A 227 5.98 -18.35 -16.08
CA LEU A 227 7.34 -18.00 -15.67
C LEU A 227 7.37 -17.19 -14.37
N ILE A 228 6.39 -16.30 -14.18
CA ILE A 228 6.25 -15.53 -12.94
C ILE A 228 5.99 -16.46 -11.75
N GLY A 229 5.05 -17.40 -11.86
CA GLY A 229 4.79 -18.37 -10.80
C GLY A 229 5.92 -19.41 -10.63
N LEU A 230 6.66 -19.75 -11.69
CA LEU A 230 7.87 -20.57 -11.53
C LEU A 230 8.92 -19.81 -10.71
N ASN A 231 9.08 -18.51 -10.96
CA ASN A 231 9.98 -17.67 -10.17
C ASN A 231 9.49 -17.48 -8.72
N SER A 232 8.19 -17.50 -8.44
CA SER A 232 7.70 -17.37 -7.05
C SER A 232 8.14 -18.52 -6.15
N LEU A 233 8.54 -19.67 -6.72
CA LEU A 233 9.18 -20.75 -5.97
C LEU A 233 10.52 -20.32 -5.34
N SER A 234 11.16 -19.23 -5.80
CA SER A 234 12.34 -18.72 -5.12
C SER A 234 12.05 -18.20 -3.71
N LEU A 235 10.78 -17.89 -3.40
CA LEU A 235 10.37 -17.47 -2.06
C LEU A 235 10.64 -18.55 -1.01
N TRP A 236 10.74 -19.83 -1.37
CA TRP A 236 11.12 -20.89 -0.42
C TRP A 236 12.49 -20.65 0.23
N ARG A 237 13.35 -19.81 -0.36
CA ARG A 237 14.61 -19.35 0.25
C ARG A 237 14.40 -18.42 1.46
N ALA A 238 13.21 -17.85 1.62
CA ALA A 238 12.84 -17.01 2.76
C ALA A 238 12.47 -17.84 4.01
N LEU A 239 12.36 -19.16 3.91
CA LEU A 239 11.87 -20.04 4.98
C LEU A 239 12.69 -19.95 6.27
N SER A 240 14.00 -19.68 6.17
CA SER A 240 14.88 -19.49 7.33
C SER A 240 14.94 -18.06 7.86
N LYS A 241 14.36 -17.09 7.15
CA LYS A 241 14.38 -15.66 7.50
C LYS A 241 13.04 -15.11 7.95
N THR A 242 11.96 -15.73 7.48
CA THR A 242 10.59 -15.30 7.75
C THR A 242 10.28 -15.34 9.24
N PRO A 243 9.65 -14.28 9.81
CA PRO A 243 9.21 -14.29 11.20
C PRO A 243 7.91 -15.10 11.40
N LEU A 244 7.27 -15.55 10.31
CA LEU A 244 6.08 -16.39 10.36
C LEU A 244 6.41 -17.84 10.75
N ARG A 245 5.44 -18.52 11.35
CA ARG A 245 5.52 -19.98 11.54
C ARG A 245 5.56 -20.69 10.19
N TRP A 246 6.32 -21.78 10.11
CA TRP A 246 6.54 -22.54 8.88
C TRP A 246 5.24 -22.89 8.13
N PRO A 247 4.19 -23.47 8.76
CA PRO A 247 2.95 -23.79 8.04
C PRO A 247 2.26 -22.56 7.45
N GLN A 248 2.30 -21.41 8.14
CA GLN A 248 1.70 -20.17 7.66
C GLN A 248 2.46 -19.63 6.44
N PHE A 249 3.79 -19.65 6.51
CA PHE A 249 4.64 -19.26 5.38
C PHE A 249 4.41 -20.15 4.16
N MET A 250 4.46 -21.48 4.33
CA MET A 250 4.27 -22.45 3.24
C MET A 250 2.93 -22.24 2.53
N ARG A 251 1.86 -22.05 3.30
CA ARG A 251 0.53 -21.76 2.74
C ARG A 251 0.56 -20.49 1.90
N ARG A 252 1.07 -19.38 2.44
CA ARG A 252 1.10 -18.08 1.75
C ARG A 252 1.96 -18.10 0.48
N ALA A 253 3.12 -18.75 0.52
CA ALA A 253 4.00 -18.90 -0.64
C ALA A 253 3.37 -19.77 -1.74
N THR A 254 2.71 -20.86 -1.34
CA THR A 254 1.96 -21.74 -2.26
C THR A 254 0.76 -21.03 -2.86
N ASP A 255 0.00 -20.28 -2.05
CA ASP A 255 -1.13 -19.47 -2.50
C ASP A 255 -0.69 -18.44 -3.56
N TYR A 256 0.43 -17.74 -3.34
CA TYR A 256 0.95 -16.80 -4.33
C TYR A 256 1.32 -17.49 -5.66
N THR A 257 1.99 -18.63 -5.61
CA THR A 257 2.33 -19.42 -6.81
C THR A 257 1.07 -19.86 -7.55
N ARG A 258 0.08 -20.37 -6.82
CA ARG A 258 -1.24 -20.74 -7.35
C ARG A 258 -1.98 -19.55 -7.95
N HIS A 259 -1.92 -18.38 -7.32
CA HIS A 259 -2.53 -17.16 -7.82
C HIS A 259 -1.91 -16.73 -9.15
N CYS A 260 -0.58 -16.81 -9.27
CA CYS A 260 0.12 -16.52 -10.51
C CYS A 260 -0.34 -17.44 -11.65
N TRP A 261 -0.55 -18.74 -11.41
CA TRP A 261 -0.91 -19.68 -12.47
C TRP A 261 -2.41 -19.80 -12.77
N LEU A 262 -3.26 -19.79 -11.74
CA LEU A 262 -4.63 -20.31 -11.88
C LEU A 262 -5.72 -19.26 -11.65
N ARG A 263 -5.45 -18.19 -10.90
CA ARG A 263 -6.49 -17.22 -10.55
C ARG A 263 -6.75 -16.22 -11.68
N PRO A 264 -7.98 -15.75 -11.90
CA PRO A 264 -8.22 -14.68 -12.85
C PRO A 264 -7.62 -13.37 -12.33
N VAL A 265 -7.07 -12.56 -13.22
CA VAL A 265 -6.65 -11.19 -12.90
C VAL A 265 -7.90 -10.36 -12.65
N ASN A 266 -8.03 -9.75 -11.47
CA ASN A 266 -9.20 -8.94 -11.11
C ASN A 266 -8.89 -7.45 -11.16
N LEU A 267 -9.07 -6.84 -12.34
CA LEU A 267 -8.89 -5.41 -12.59
C LEU A 267 -10.15 -4.74 -13.14
N GLN A 268 -11.29 -5.44 -13.14
CA GLN A 268 -12.54 -4.89 -13.66
C GLN A 268 -12.97 -3.69 -12.82
N ARG A 269 -13.21 -2.55 -13.47
CA ARG A 269 -13.63 -1.31 -12.81
C ARG A 269 -14.87 -1.55 -11.93
N ILE A 270 -14.86 -0.93 -10.75
CA ILE A 270 -16.02 -0.82 -9.88
C ILE A 270 -16.57 0.60 -9.94
N ASP A 271 -17.88 0.74 -9.76
CA ASP A 271 -18.51 2.05 -9.57
C ASP A 271 -18.46 2.42 -8.09
N VAL A 272 -17.87 3.57 -7.81
CA VAL A 272 -17.75 4.14 -6.46
C VAL A 272 -18.72 5.30 -6.27
N ASP A 273 -19.09 5.99 -7.36
CA ASP A 273 -19.87 7.23 -7.34
C ASP A 273 -21.36 6.93 -7.08
N GLY A 274 -21.84 5.77 -7.55
CA GLY A 274 -23.20 5.28 -7.23
C GLY A 274 -23.45 5.06 -5.73
N VAL A 275 -22.39 4.90 -4.93
CA VAL A 275 -22.45 4.60 -3.49
C VAL A 275 -22.39 5.87 -2.62
N ILE A 276 -21.85 6.98 -3.12
CA ILE A 276 -21.67 8.24 -2.38
C ILE A 276 -22.99 9.03 -2.28
N LYS A 277 -23.90 8.89 -3.25
CA LYS A 277 -25.19 9.59 -3.26
C LYS A 277 -26.11 9.25 -2.08
N SER A 278 -25.80 8.23 -1.28
CA SER A 278 -26.64 7.76 -0.18
C SER A 278 -26.16 8.09 1.24
N GLY A 279 -25.14 8.94 1.45
CA GLY A 279 -24.69 9.18 2.84
C GLY A 279 -23.78 10.39 3.10
N HIS A 280 -24.37 11.39 3.77
CA HIS A 280 -23.76 12.37 4.68
C HIS A 280 -22.79 13.43 4.12
N GLN A 281 -23.18 14.69 4.37
CA GLN A 281 -22.43 15.92 4.11
C GLN A 281 -21.49 16.18 5.32
N PRO A 282 -20.15 16.29 5.15
CA PRO A 282 -19.25 16.50 6.28
C PRO A 282 -19.30 17.95 6.80
N GLN A 283 -19.39 18.10 8.12
CA GLN A 283 -19.29 19.39 8.82
C GLN A 283 -17.87 19.95 8.71
N ARG A 284 -17.76 21.25 8.40
CA ARG A 284 -16.50 22.00 8.31
C ARG A 284 -15.83 22.08 9.69
N VAL A 285 -14.59 21.62 9.78
CA VAL A 285 -13.71 21.86 10.95
C VAL A 285 -12.90 23.13 10.71
N ASP A 286 -12.85 23.97 11.73
CA ASP A 286 -12.35 25.35 11.71
C ASP A 286 -10.82 25.42 11.56
N ARG A 287 -10.33 26.25 10.62
CA ARG A 287 -8.89 26.42 10.34
C ARG A 287 -8.25 27.38 11.33
N ARG A 288 -7.32 26.92 12.17
CA ARG A 288 -6.35 27.80 12.85
C ARG A 288 -4.94 27.19 12.79
N ILE A 289 -4.13 27.70 11.87
CA ILE A 289 -2.66 27.55 11.91
C ILE A 289 -2.12 28.78 12.62
N ARG A 290 -1.42 28.59 13.76
CA ARG A 290 -0.62 29.66 14.35
C ARG A 290 0.70 29.75 13.58
N GLN A 291 0.89 30.86 12.88
CA GLN A 291 2.19 31.27 12.37
C GLN A 291 3.06 31.77 13.54
N ARG A 292 4.27 31.22 13.68
CA ARG A 292 5.47 31.93 14.11
C ARG A 292 6.67 31.32 13.42
#